data_AF-A0AAW9IKK9-F1
#
_entry.id   AF-A0AAW9IKK9-F1
#
_cell.length_a   1.000
_cell.length_b   1.000
_cell.length_c   1.000
_cell.angle_alpha   90.00
_cell.angle_beta   90.00
_cell.angle_gamma   90.00
#
_symmetry.space_group_name_H-M   'P 1'
#
loop_
_entity.id
_entity.type
_entity.pdbx_description
1 polymer ?
#
loop_
_entity_poly.entity_id
_entity_poly.type
_entity_poly.pdbx_seq_one_letter_code
_entity_poly.pdbx_strand_id
1 'polypeptide(L)'
;DNIKAIEVVATGDFLIHKEILETQYNNKDNTYDFKNTIQYVKNYLNDADLTIANLEGTLSGIENYGYSGYPSFNAPDELADAMKWAGVDVVNNMNNHSLDRDVRGFNRTREILKDRSFDIIGTRGNTNENRYTIKDVNGIKIGIISYSYTMTAEG
;
A
#
# COMPACT_ATOMS: atom_id res chain seq x y z
N ASP A 1 23.05 -31.23 -5.42
CA ASP A 1 21.78 -30.54 -5.67
C ASP A 1 21.65 -29.31 -4.79
N ASN A 2 21.85 -28.11 -5.35
CA ASN A 2 21.62 -26.84 -4.65
C ASN A 2 20.59 -26.03 -5.44
N ILE A 3 19.32 -26.42 -5.34
CA ILE A 3 18.22 -25.62 -5.89
C ILE A 3 17.98 -24.48 -4.89
N LYS A 4 18.11 -23.24 -5.35
CA LYS A 4 17.62 -22.07 -4.61
C LYS A 4 16.18 -21.82 -5.04
N ALA A 5 15.27 -21.74 -4.07
CA ALA A 5 13.89 -21.35 -4.26
C ALA A 5 13.60 -20.17 -3.35
N ILE A 6 12.64 -19.34 -3.76
CA ILE A 6 12.07 -18.27 -2.96
C ILE A 6 10.55 -18.31 -3.13
N GLU A 7 9.84 -17.88 -2.09
CA GLU A 7 8.40 -17.68 -2.12
C GLU A 7 8.08 -16.19 -2.27
N VAL A 8 7.28 -15.85 -3.27
CA VAL A 8 6.80 -14.48 -3.50
C VAL A 8 5.29 -14.49 -3.35
N VAL A 9 4.78 -13.65 -2.46
CA VAL A 9 3.33 -13.44 -2.29
C VAL A 9 2.96 -12.08 -2.85
N ALA A 10 1.93 -12.06 -3.70
CA ALA A 10 1.36 -10.84 -4.23
C ALA A 10 -0.12 -10.77 -3.85
N THR A 11 -0.54 -9.64 -3.28
CA THR A 11 -1.94 -9.42 -2.95
C THR A 11 -2.63 -8.58 -4.01
N GLY A 12 -3.97 -8.67 -4.03
CA GLY A 12 -4.79 -7.63 -4.65
C GLY A 12 -4.83 -6.36 -3.79
N ASP A 13 -5.92 -5.61 -3.95
CA ASP A 13 -6.01 -4.24 -3.47
C ASP A 13 -6.29 -4.17 -1.97
N PHE A 14 -5.43 -3.44 -1.28
CA PHE A 14 -5.76 -2.82 -0.01
C PHE A 14 -6.59 -1.57 -0.30
N LEU A 15 -7.90 -1.78 -0.51
CA LEU A 15 -8.87 -0.73 -0.79
C LEU A 15 -9.89 -0.65 0.34
N ILE A 16 -9.95 0.49 1.02
CA ILE A 16 -10.78 0.65 2.22
C ILE A 16 -12.11 1.31 1.87
N HIS A 17 -13.14 0.47 1.73
CA HIS A 17 -14.53 0.93 1.67
C HIS A 17 -15.00 1.48 3.01
N LYS A 18 -16.08 2.27 2.98
CA LYS A 18 -16.61 2.97 4.14
C LYS A 18 -16.96 2.02 5.29
N GLU A 19 -17.55 0.87 4.98
CA GLU A 19 -17.94 -0.14 5.96
C GLU A 19 -16.73 -0.75 6.67
N ILE A 20 -15.62 -0.94 5.94
CA ILE A 20 -14.35 -1.39 6.51
C ILE A 20 -13.78 -0.29 7.40
N LEU A 21 -13.75 0.96 6.94
CA LEU A 21 -13.26 2.10 7.70
C LEU A 21 -14.01 2.24 9.05
N GLU A 22 -15.33 2.20 9.02
CA GLU A 22 -16.17 2.34 10.23
C GLU A 22 -15.95 1.21 11.23
N THR A 23 -15.76 -0.02 10.75
CA THR A 23 -15.51 -1.18 11.61
C THR A 23 -14.10 -1.22 12.20
N GLN A 24 -13.16 -0.46 11.62
CA GLN A 24 -11.79 -0.32 12.12
C GLN A 24 -11.62 0.80 13.14
N TYR A 25 -12.64 1.65 13.33
CA TYR A 25 -12.53 2.79 14.24
C TYR A 25 -12.62 2.37 15.71
N ASN A 26 -11.63 2.78 16.50
CA ASN A 26 -11.58 2.56 17.94
C ASN A 26 -12.02 3.82 18.70
N ASN A 27 -13.23 3.77 19.25
CA ASN A 27 -13.81 4.88 20.03
C ASN A 27 -13.07 5.19 21.35
N LYS A 28 -12.19 4.31 21.84
CA LYS A 28 -11.51 4.53 23.14
C LYS A 28 -10.36 5.52 23.02
N ASP A 29 -9.66 5.52 21.90
CA ASP A 29 -8.46 6.32 21.64
C ASP A 29 -8.59 7.20 20.38
N ASN A 30 -9.73 7.15 19.68
CA ASN A 30 -10.01 7.86 18.44
C ASN A 30 -9.02 7.52 17.32
N THR A 31 -8.61 6.26 17.23
CA THR A 31 -7.68 5.75 16.20
C THR A 31 -8.34 4.69 15.31
N TYR A 32 -7.61 4.23 14.29
CA TYR A 32 -8.02 3.10 13.45
C TYR A 32 -7.10 1.91 13.63
N ASP A 33 -7.65 0.70 13.70
CA ASP A 33 -6.86 -0.55 13.75
C ASP A 33 -7.27 -1.52 12.64
N PHE A 34 -6.47 -1.55 11.58
CA PHE A 34 -6.66 -2.49 10.46
C PHE A 34 -6.06 -3.89 10.72
N LYS A 35 -5.31 -4.08 11.82
CA LYS A 35 -4.69 -5.38 12.14
C LYS A 35 -5.73 -6.43 12.46
N ASN A 36 -6.88 -6.04 13.03
CA ASN A 36 -7.98 -6.95 13.36
C ASN A 36 -8.53 -7.74 12.15
N THR A 37 -8.36 -7.20 10.94
CA THR A 37 -8.83 -7.75 9.67
C THR A 37 -7.67 -8.43 8.96
N ILE A 38 -6.50 -7.80 8.96
CA ILE A 38 -5.31 -8.32 8.28
C ILE A 38 -4.67 -9.50 9.03
N GLN A 39 -4.91 -9.65 10.34
CA GLN A 39 -4.32 -10.73 11.15
C GLN A 39 -4.57 -12.14 10.60
N TYR A 40 -5.71 -12.36 9.94
CA TYR A 40 -6.08 -13.66 9.41
C TYR A 40 -5.24 -14.08 8.20
N VAL A 41 -4.61 -13.12 7.51
CA VAL A 41 -3.71 -13.39 6.37
C VAL A 41 -2.25 -13.12 6.69
N LYS A 42 -1.94 -12.51 7.85
CA LYS A 42 -0.60 -12.05 8.21
C LYS A 42 0.48 -13.12 8.03
N ASN A 43 0.26 -14.37 8.48
CA ASN A 43 1.31 -15.38 8.40
C ASN A 43 1.64 -15.72 6.94
N TYR A 44 0.66 -15.75 6.04
CA TYR A 44 0.92 -15.96 4.61
C TYR A 44 1.74 -14.82 4.00
N LEU A 45 1.56 -13.59 4.47
CA LEU A 45 2.30 -12.42 3.99
C LEU A 45 3.71 -12.35 4.61
N ASN A 46 3.83 -12.63 5.89
CA ASN A 46 5.07 -12.46 6.65
C ASN A 46 6.04 -13.64 6.50
N ASP A 47 5.54 -14.84 6.20
CA ASP A 47 6.38 -16.04 6.06
C ASP A 47 7.01 -16.16 4.65
N ALA A 48 6.54 -15.37 3.68
CA ALA A 48 7.11 -15.30 2.34
C ALA A 48 8.48 -14.57 2.35
N ASP A 49 9.34 -14.89 1.38
CA ASP A 49 10.63 -14.20 1.23
C ASP A 49 10.49 -12.78 0.65
N LEU A 50 9.38 -12.51 -0.04
CA LEU A 50 9.02 -11.20 -0.56
C LEU A 50 7.50 -11.05 -0.68
N THR A 51 6.95 -10.02 -0.06
CA THR A 51 5.53 -9.66 -0.19
C THR A 51 5.31 -8.34 -0.92
N ILE A 52 4.46 -8.39 -1.95
CA ILE A 52 4.08 -7.26 -2.79
C ILE A 52 2.59 -7.01 -2.62
N ALA A 53 2.20 -5.78 -2.30
CA ALA A 53 0.79 -5.40 -2.14
C ALA A 53 0.41 -4.23 -3.06
N ASN A 54 -0.83 -4.21 -3.57
CA ASN A 54 -1.40 -3.02 -4.20
C ASN A 54 -2.12 -2.18 -3.14
N LEU A 55 -1.71 -0.93 -2.95
CA LEU A 55 -2.46 0.06 -2.16
C LEU A 55 -3.29 0.90 -3.12
N GLU A 56 -4.61 0.69 -3.11
CA GLU A 56 -5.57 1.42 -3.94
C GLU A 56 -6.26 2.50 -3.12
N GLY A 57 -6.23 3.74 -3.62
CA GLY A 57 -6.61 4.93 -2.87
C GLY A 57 -5.43 5.68 -2.26
N THR A 58 -5.72 6.60 -1.35
CA THR A 58 -4.73 7.52 -0.79
C THR A 58 -4.66 7.48 0.74
N LEU A 59 -3.52 7.92 1.28
CA LEU A 59 -3.26 8.18 2.69
C LEU A 59 -2.99 9.67 2.84
N SER A 60 -4.05 10.46 2.80
CA SER A 60 -4.01 11.93 2.68
C SER A 60 -4.26 12.66 4.00
N GLY A 61 -4.40 11.91 5.11
CA GLY A 61 -4.71 12.46 6.42
C GLY A 61 -6.15 12.98 6.55
N ILE A 62 -6.55 13.27 7.78
CA ILE A 62 -7.93 13.70 8.08
C ILE A 62 -8.15 15.20 7.83
N GLU A 63 -7.13 16.04 8.03
CA GLU A 63 -7.27 17.50 8.16
C GLU A 63 -7.81 18.20 6.91
N ASN A 64 -7.43 17.74 5.72
CA ASN A 64 -7.79 18.40 4.46
C ASN A 64 -8.97 17.74 3.73
N TYR A 65 -9.19 16.45 3.97
CA TYR A 65 -10.06 15.64 3.09
C TYR A 65 -11.06 14.75 3.84
N GLY A 66 -10.85 14.52 5.15
CA GLY A 66 -11.55 13.45 5.88
C GLY A 66 -11.23 12.06 5.33
N TYR A 67 -11.51 11.03 6.11
CA TYR A 67 -11.42 9.64 5.63
C TYR A 67 -12.72 9.24 4.92
N SER A 68 -12.58 8.45 3.86
CA SER A 68 -13.70 8.09 2.99
C SER A 68 -13.42 6.82 2.18
N GLY A 69 -14.49 6.10 1.83
CA GLY A 69 -14.47 5.06 0.81
C GLY A 69 -14.90 5.60 -0.57
N TYR A 70 -15.40 4.71 -1.43
CA TYR A 70 -15.91 5.03 -2.76
C TYR A 70 -16.84 6.27 -2.80
N PRO A 71 -16.77 7.12 -3.84
CA PRO A 71 -15.97 7.02 -5.07
C PRO A 71 -14.53 7.50 -4.95
N SER A 72 -14.18 8.11 -3.83
CA SER A 72 -12.94 8.85 -3.68
C SER A 72 -12.28 8.48 -2.37
N PHE A 73 -11.28 7.61 -2.42
CA PHE A 73 -10.75 6.88 -1.29
C PHE A 73 -9.66 7.66 -0.55
N ASN A 74 -9.81 7.73 0.77
CA ASN A 74 -8.79 8.23 1.67
C ASN A 74 -8.81 7.44 2.98
N ALA A 75 -7.78 6.62 3.19
CA ALA A 75 -7.65 5.78 4.37
C ALA A 75 -6.74 6.45 5.44
N PRO A 76 -6.92 6.10 6.73
CA PRO A 76 -5.98 6.44 7.80
C PRO A 76 -4.59 5.86 7.58
N ASP A 77 -3.57 6.52 8.11
CA ASP A 77 -2.17 6.11 7.96
C ASP A 77 -1.91 4.74 8.63
N GLU A 78 -2.75 4.36 9.59
CA GLU A 78 -2.75 3.08 10.29
C GLU A 78 -2.96 1.89 9.34
N LEU A 79 -3.51 2.10 8.14
CA LEU A 79 -3.54 1.08 7.10
C LEU A 79 -2.13 0.68 6.68
N ALA A 80 -1.25 1.65 6.45
CA ALA A 80 0.13 1.39 6.10
C ALA A 80 0.91 0.77 7.27
N ASP A 81 0.58 1.13 8.52
CA ASP A 81 1.13 0.46 9.71
C ASP A 81 0.73 -1.02 9.77
N ALA A 82 -0.54 -1.33 9.47
CA ALA A 82 -1.02 -2.69 9.45
C ALA A 82 -0.42 -3.50 8.30
N MET A 83 -0.26 -2.92 7.10
CA MET A 83 0.47 -3.54 5.99
C MET A 83 1.91 -3.86 6.38
N LYS A 84 2.62 -2.95 7.04
CA LYS A 84 4.00 -3.18 7.46
C LYS A 84 4.08 -4.26 8.54
N TRP A 85 3.17 -4.21 9.51
CA TRP A 85 3.03 -5.23 10.56
C TRP A 85 2.70 -6.63 10.01
N ALA A 86 2.04 -6.70 8.85
CA ALA A 86 1.70 -7.94 8.18
C ALA A 86 2.83 -8.51 7.30
N GLY A 87 3.95 -7.80 7.16
CA GLY A 87 5.10 -8.28 6.38
C GLY A 87 5.14 -7.80 4.93
N VAL A 88 4.42 -6.73 4.56
CA VAL A 88 4.52 -6.17 3.21
C VAL A 88 5.88 -5.47 3.01
N ASP A 89 6.58 -5.80 1.91
CA ASP A 89 7.86 -5.22 1.55
C ASP A 89 7.73 -4.14 0.48
N VAL A 90 7.02 -4.46 -0.60
CA VAL A 90 6.87 -3.61 -1.78
C VAL A 90 5.41 -3.20 -1.93
N VAL A 91 5.16 -1.91 -2.09
CA VAL A 91 3.83 -1.37 -2.33
C VAL A 91 3.74 -0.87 -3.77
N ASN A 92 2.89 -1.52 -4.57
CA ASN A 92 2.36 -0.92 -5.79
C ASN A 92 1.35 0.15 -5.40
N ASN A 93 1.61 1.39 -5.78
CA ASN A 93 0.72 2.52 -5.48
C ASN A 93 0.17 3.17 -6.76
N MET A 94 0.35 2.53 -7.91
CA MET A 94 -0.11 3.00 -9.22
C MET A 94 -1.37 2.22 -9.64
N ASN A 95 -2.50 2.90 -9.60
CA ASN A 95 -3.83 2.41 -9.96
C ASN A 95 -4.74 3.60 -10.29
N ASN A 96 -6.00 3.32 -10.65
CA ASN A 96 -6.98 4.33 -11.01
C ASN A 96 -7.35 5.29 -9.87
N HIS A 97 -7.08 4.94 -8.60
CA HIS A 97 -7.37 5.76 -7.41
C HIS A 97 -6.13 6.44 -6.80
N SER A 98 -4.97 6.38 -7.47
CA SER A 98 -3.74 7.06 -7.01
C SER A 98 -3.86 8.59 -6.90
N LEU A 99 -4.92 9.20 -7.46
CA LEU A 99 -5.15 10.65 -7.49
C LEU A 99 -6.46 11.10 -6.84
N ASP A 100 -7.16 10.25 -6.07
CA ASP A 100 -8.45 10.59 -5.43
C ASP A 100 -8.40 11.82 -4.51
N ARG A 101 -7.20 12.18 -4.06
CA ARG A 101 -6.95 13.36 -3.22
C ARG A 101 -5.95 14.31 -3.88
N ASP A 102 -6.06 14.40 -5.20
CA ASP A 102 -5.23 15.23 -6.07
C ASP A 102 -3.72 14.99 -5.88
N VAL A 103 -2.89 15.91 -6.38
CA VAL A 103 -1.43 15.78 -6.32
C VAL A 103 -0.91 15.85 -4.87
N ARG A 104 -1.64 16.50 -3.96
CA ARG A 104 -1.27 16.60 -2.54
C ARG A 104 -1.42 15.25 -1.86
N GLY A 105 -2.56 14.59 -2.06
CA GLY A 105 -2.79 13.24 -1.55
C GLY A 105 -1.86 12.20 -2.17
N PHE A 106 -1.57 12.31 -3.46
CA PHE A 106 -0.54 11.49 -4.12
C PHE A 106 0.83 11.64 -3.44
N ASN A 107 1.29 12.88 -3.22
CA ASN A 107 2.60 13.13 -2.61
C ASN A 107 2.63 12.65 -1.16
N ARG A 108 1.60 12.97 -0.37
CA ARG A 108 1.51 12.56 1.04
C ARG A 108 1.45 11.04 1.18
N THR A 109 0.69 10.35 0.33
CA THR A 109 0.63 8.88 0.34
C THR A 109 2.03 8.28 0.16
N ARG A 110 2.82 8.83 -0.77
CA ARG A 110 4.19 8.38 -0.97
C ARG A 110 5.11 8.70 0.21
N GLU A 111 4.94 9.85 0.87
CA GLU A 111 5.68 10.20 2.09
C GLU A 111 5.38 9.18 3.20
N ILE A 112 4.11 8.91 3.48
CA ILE A 112 3.66 7.93 4.48
C ILE A 112 4.24 6.53 4.23
N LEU A 113 4.27 6.10 2.96
CA LEU A 113 4.87 4.82 2.57
C LEU A 113 6.40 4.81 2.77
N LYS A 114 7.09 5.89 2.38
CA LYS A 114 8.55 6.02 2.57
C LYS A 114 8.94 6.05 4.05
N ASP A 115 8.18 6.77 4.87
CA ASP A 115 8.41 6.88 6.31
C ASP A 115 8.30 5.52 7.02
N ARG A 116 7.50 4.61 6.46
CA ARG A 116 7.36 3.21 6.92
C ARG A 116 8.33 2.24 6.25
N SER A 117 9.30 2.76 5.50
CA SER A 117 10.33 1.98 4.80
C SER A 117 9.73 0.91 3.86
N PHE A 118 8.69 1.28 3.11
CA PHE A 118 8.26 0.49 1.97
C PHE A 118 9.09 0.82 0.74
N ASP A 119 9.38 -0.19 -0.07
CA ASP A 119 9.77 0.04 -1.46
C ASP A 119 8.51 0.36 -2.27
N ILE A 120 8.50 1.51 -2.93
CA ILE A 120 7.34 1.96 -3.71
C ILE A 120 7.59 1.66 -5.19
N ILE A 121 6.62 1.04 -5.84
CA ILE A 121 6.61 0.84 -7.30
C ILE A 121 5.37 1.46 -7.93
N GLY A 122 5.50 1.85 -9.21
CA GLY A 122 4.46 2.50 -9.98
C GLY A 122 4.50 4.03 -9.85
N THR A 123 4.19 4.59 -8.68
CA THR A 123 4.19 6.05 -8.50
C THR A 123 5.59 6.62 -8.29
N ARG A 124 5.90 7.67 -9.04
CA ARG A 124 7.24 8.30 -9.07
C ARG A 124 7.16 9.73 -8.57
N GLY A 125 8.05 10.10 -7.67
CA GLY A 125 8.13 11.46 -7.12
C GLY A 125 8.72 12.46 -8.09
N ASN A 126 9.49 11.99 -9.08
CA ASN A 126 10.02 12.79 -10.17
C ASN A 126 10.46 11.88 -11.34
N THR A 127 10.87 12.48 -12.44
CA THR A 127 11.28 11.78 -13.67
C THR A 127 12.62 11.06 -13.59
N ASN A 128 13.37 11.18 -12.49
CA ASN A 128 14.65 10.49 -12.29
C ASN A 128 14.51 9.20 -11.47
N GLU A 129 13.41 9.01 -10.73
CA GLU A 129 13.15 7.73 -10.05
C GLU A 129 12.95 6.61 -11.09
N ASN A 130 13.41 5.38 -10.84
CA ASN A 130 13.26 4.29 -11.80
C ASN A 130 11.80 3.90 -12.01
N ARG A 131 11.47 3.36 -13.19
CA ARG A 131 10.13 2.78 -13.47
C ARG A 131 9.98 1.32 -13.00
N TYR A 132 11.03 0.79 -12.40
CA TYR A 132 11.15 -0.58 -11.93
C TYR A 132 11.90 -0.58 -10.59
N THR A 133 11.72 -1.63 -9.81
CA THR A 133 12.59 -1.96 -8.66
C THR A 133 13.20 -3.35 -8.86
N ILE A 134 14.39 -3.56 -8.31
CA ILE A 134 15.05 -4.87 -8.31
C ILE A 134 15.27 -5.27 -6.85
N LYS A 135 14.66 -6.38 -6.43
CA LYS A 135 14.86 -6.98 -5.11
C LYS A 135 15.81 -8.15 -5.23
N ASP A 136 16.86 -8.17 -4.42
CA ASP A 136 17.72 -9.34 -4.26
C ASP A 136 17.20 -10.13 -3.05
N VAL A 137 16.65 -11.30 -3.30
CA VAL A 137 16.01 -12.17 -2.30
C VAL A 137 16.76 -13.49 -2.30
N ASN A 138 17.52 -13.76 -1.24
CA ASN A 138 18.34 -14.96 -1.09
C ASN A 138 19.32 -15.22 -2.28
N GLY A 139 19.78 -14.15 -2.94
CA GLY A 139 20.68 -14.20 -4.09
C GLY A 139 19.95 -14.38 -5.44
N ILE A 140 18.62 -14.33 -5.46
CA ILE A 140 17.79 -14.30 -6.67
C ILE A 140 17.29 -12.87 -6.87
N LYS A 141 17.57 -12.30 -8.05
CA LYS A 141 17.13 -10.93 -8.38
C LYS A 141 15.75 -10.95 -9.05
N ILE A 142 14.80 -10.24 -8.47
CA ILE A 142 13.43 -10.09 -8.97
C ILE A 142 13.24 -8.64 -9.45
N GLY A 143 12.93 -8.47 -10.73
CA GLY A 143 12.52 -7.19 -11.30
C GLY A 143 11.01 -6.99 -11.18
N ILE A 144 10.59 -5.87 -10.61
CA ILE A 144 9.17 -5.53 -10.41
C ILE A 144 8.86 -4.24 -11.16
N ILE A 145 7.79 -4.28 -11.94
CA ILE A 145 7.28 -3.17 -12.75
C ILE A 145 5.79 -3.01 -12.48
N SER A 146 5.28 -1.78 -12.59
CA SER A 146 3.87 -1.47 -12.43
C SER A 146 3.40 -0.55 -13.55
N TYR A 147 2.20 -0.81 -14.05
CA TYR A 147 1.55 -0.06 -15.11
C TYR A 147 0.08 0.12 -14.75
N SER A 148 -0.46 1.30 -15.04
CA SER A 148 -1.90 1.53 -15.02
C SER A 148 -2.35 2.08 -16.36
N TYR A 149 -3.58 1.76 -16.75
CA TYR A 149 -4.24 2.34 -17.93
C TYR A 149 -4.63 3.81 -17.68
N THR A 150 -5.08 4.14 -16.47
CA THR A 150 -5.39 5.52 -16.04
C THR A 150 -4.92 5.77 -14.62
N MET A 151 -4.72 7.05 -14.28
CA MET A 151 -4.74 7.53 -12.90
C MET A 151 -5.79 8.63 -12.88
N THR A 152 -6.96 8.36 -12.32
CA THR A 152 -8.06 9.33 -12.29
C THR A 152 -8.20 9.88 -10.87
N ALA A 153 -8.61 11.13 -10.76
CA ALA A 153 -9.25 11.62 -9.55
C ALA A 153 -10.74 11.42 -9.77
N GLU A 154 -11.36 10.42 -9.13
CA GLU A 154 -12.82 10.41 -9.04
C GLU A 154 -13.18 11.33 -7.86
N GLY A 155 -13.47 12.60 -8.14
CA GLY A 155 -13.75 13.62 -7.13
C GLY A 155 -14.08 14.98 -7.72
#